data_AF-A0A382F7G2-F1
#
_entry.id   AF-A0A382F7G2-F1
#
_cell.length_a   1.000
_cell.length_b   1.000
_cell.length_c   1.000
_cell.angle_alpha   90.00
_cell.angle_beta   90.00
_cell.angle_gamma   90.00
#
_symmetry.space_group_name_H-M   'P 1'
#
loop_
_entity.id
_entity.type
_entity.pdbx_description
1 polymer ?
#
loop_
_entity_poly.entity_id
_entity_poly.type
_entity_poly.pdbx_seq_one_letter_code
_entity_poly.pdbx_strand_id
1 'polypeptide(L)'
;MTMLMNWDPNFSHEASMTWIDLGAFNVALGFWIDNITVVMLVVVALISSMTHIFSLEYMKGDIRYNRYFAYLGLFTFSMNGIV
;
A
#
# COMPACT_ATOMS: atom_id res chain seq x y z
N MET A 1 -16.81 -1.87 11.07
CA MET A 1 -17.03 -2.90 12.12
C MET A 1 -17.86 -4.09 11.63
N THR A 2 -18.75 -3.95 10.65
CA THR A 2 -19.58 -5.05 10.09
C THR A 2 -18.88 -5.94 9.06
N MET A 3 -17.82 -5.46 8.41
CA MET A 3 -17.04 -6.19 7.38
C MET A 3 -16.21 -7.37 7.91
N LEU A 4 -15.81 -7.36 9.19
CA LEU A 4 -15.02 -8.45 9.80
C LEU A 4 -15.89 -9.52 10.47
N MET A 5 -17.18 -9.25 10.67
CA MET A 5 -18.08 -10.08 11.48
C MET A 5 -19.10 -10.85 10.62
N ASN A 6 -19.41 -10.37 9.42
CA ASN A 6 -20.10 -11.12 8.37
C ASN A 6 -19.09 -11.42 7.25
N TRP A 7 -18.46 -12.60 7.30
CA TRP A 7 -17.56 -13.07 6.24
C TRP A 7 -18.36 -13.32 4.96
N ASP A 8 -18.33 -12.35 4.04
CA ASP A 8 -18.74 -12.56 2.65
C ASP A 8 -17.51 -12.96 1.83
N PRO A 9 -17.38 -14.25 1.44
CA PRO A 9 -16.23 -14.73 0.68
C PRO A 9 -16.15 -14.16 -0.75
N ASN A 10 -17.19 -13.49 -1.24
CA ASN A 10 -17.21 -12.88 -2.58
C ASN A 10 -17.10 -11.34 -2.53
N PHE A 11 -16.61 -10.79 -1.42
CA PHE A 11 -16.38 -9.36 -1.31
C PHE A 11 -15.22 -8.94 -2.23
N SER A 12 -15.56 -8.31 -3.35
CA SER A 12 -14.61 -7.79 -4.33
C SER A 12 -15.11 -6.43 -4.83
N HIS A 13 -14.36 -5.37 -4.54
CA HIS A 13 -14.63 -4.05 -5.07
C HIS A 13 -13.59 -3.72 -6.14
N GLU A 14 -14.10 -3.49 -7.35
CA GLU A 14 -13.31 -3.09 -8.51
C GLU A 14 -13.59 -1.63 -8.82
N ALA A 15 -12.53 -0.83 -8.87
CA ALA A 15 -12.59 0.54 -9.36
C ALA A 15 -11.52 0.67 -10.45
N SER A 16 -11.93 0.83 -11.71
CA SER A 16 -11.03 1.00 -12.85
C SER A 16 -11.28 2.31 -13.58
N MET A 17 -10.20 2.91 -14.08
CA MET A 17 -10.20 4.12 -14.87
C MET A 17 -9.29 3.91 -16.09
N THR A 18 -9.65 4.49 -17.23
CA THR A 18 -8.76 4.51 -18.40
C THR A 18 -7.56 5.40 -18.09
N TRP A 19 -6.39 4.79 -18.00
CA TRP A 19 -5.14 5.51 -17.73
C TRP A 19 -4.52 6.04 -19.01
N ILE A 20 -4.50 5.22 -20.06
CA ILE A 20 -3.97 5.57 -21.38
C ILE A 20 -4.93 5.04 -22.44
N ASP A 21 -5.34 5.92 -23.36
CA ASP A 21 -6.11 5.58 -24.55
C ASP A 21 -5.37 6.09 -25.80
N LEU A 22 -4.85 5.17 -26.61
CA LEU A 22 -4.25 5.43 -27.93
C LEU A 22 -5.12 4.86 -29.07
N GLY A 23 -6.43 4.76 -28.87
CA GLY A 23 -7.39 4.25 -29.85
C GLY A 23 -7.35 2.72 -29.97
N ALA A 24 -6.28 2.16 -30.54
CA ALA A 24 -6.11 0.71 -30.65
C ALA A 24 -5.56 0.06 -29.37
N PHE A 25 -5.01 0.85 -28.45
CA PHE A 25 -4.43 0.40 -27.21
C PHE A 25 -5.02 1.17 -26.03
N ASN A 26 -5.74 0.46 -25.17
CA ASN A 26 -6.39 1.01 -23.99
C ASN A 26 -5.84 0.30 -22.75
N VAL A 27 -5.23 1.07 -21.85
CA VAL A 27 -4.75 0.60 -20.55
C VAL A 27 -5.68 1.15 -19.49
N ALA A 28 -6.44 0.28 -18.85
CA ALA A 28 -7.18 0.62 -17.65
C ALA A 28 -6.27 0.40 -16.42
N LEU A 29 -6.10 1.43 -15.60
CA LEU A 29 -5.58 1.27 -14.24
C LEU A 29 -6.76 1.19 -13.30
N GLY A 30 -6.75 0.19 -12.43
CA GLY A 30 -7.76 0.04 -11.40
C GLY A 30 -7.20 -0.62 -10.16
N PHE A 31 -7.92 -0.44 -9.06
CA PHE A 31 -7.68 -1.15 -7.82
C PHE A 31 -8.69 -2.27 -7.71
N TRP A 32 -8.20 -3.46 -7.36
CA TRP A 32 -9.03 -4.60 -7.03
C TRP A 32 -8.86 -4.93 -5.55
N ILE A 33 -9.90 -4.64 -4.77
CA ILE A 33 -9.87 -4.84 -3.33
C ILE A 33 -10.69 -6.09 -3.03
N ASP A 34 -10.00 -7.16 -2.66
CA ASP A 34 -10.56 -8.41 -2.21
C ASP A 34 -10.16 -8.67 -0.73
N ASN A 35 -10.61 -9.78 -0.17
CA ASN A 35 -10.33 -10.07 1.24
C ASN A 35 -8.82 -10.28 1.50
N ILE A 36 -8.07 -10.85 0.54
CA ILE A 36 -6.63 -11.10 0.73
C ILE A 36 -5.83 -9.80 0.64
N THR A 37 -6.17 -8.88 -0.27
CA THR A 37 -5.52 -7.57 -0.40
C THR A 37 -5.80 -6.70 0.82
N VAL A 38 -7.02 -6.73 1.38
CA VAL A 38 -7.33 -6.05 2.65
C VAL A 38 -6.42 -6.54 3.78
N VAL A 39 -6.24 -7.85 3.94
CA VAL A 39 -5.34 -8.41 4.97
C VAL A 39 -3.90 -7.97 4.73
N MET A 40 -3.43 -8.02 3.48
CA MET A 40 -2.07 -7.60 3.12
C MET A 40 -1.83 -6.10 3.36
N LEU A 41 -2.79 -5.24 3.05
CA LEU A 41 -2.72 -3.79 3.34
C LEU A 41 -2.58 -3.54 4.84
N VAL A 42 -3.33 -4.25 5.69
CA VAL A 42 -3.21 -4.12 7.15
C VAL A 42 -1.82 -4.56 7.64
N VAL A 43 -1.31 -5.69 7.14
CA VAL A 43 0.00 -6.22 7.52
C VAL A 43 1.12 -5.25 7.10
N VAL A 44 1.09 -4.76 5.85
CA VAL A 44 2.08 -3.82 5.31
C VAL A 44 2.04 -2.50 6.09
N ALA A 45 0.85 -1.96 6.37
CA ALA A 45 0.71 -0.74 7.16
C ALA A 45 1.27 -0.91 8.59
N LEU A 46 1.01 -2.06 9.23
CA LEU A 46 1.50 -2.36 10.57
C LEU A 46 3.03 -2.48 10.60
N ILE A 47 3.63 -3.29 9.71
CA ILE A 47 5.08 -3.46 9.64
C ILE A 47 5.76 -2.12 9.31
N SER A 48 5.20 -1.35 8.37
CA SER A 48 5.70 -0.02 8.03
C SER A 48 5.68 0.91 9.24
N SER A 49 4.58 0.95 9.99
CA SER A 49 4.46 1.81 11.18
C SER A 49 5.51 1.48 12.26
N MET A 50 5.70 0.20 12.56
CA MET A 50 6.73 -0.26 13.50
C MET A 50 8.14 0.07 13.00
N THR A 51 8.40 -0.11 11.70
CA THR A 51 9.70 0.17 11.10
C THR A 51 10.02 1.67 11.16
N HIS A 52 9.04 2.55 10.95
CA HIS A 52 9.23 3.99 11.09
C HIS A 52 9.58 4.39 12.54
N ILE A 53 8.87 3.83 13.53
CA ILE A 53 9.15 4.10 14.96
C ILE A 53 10.56 3.63 15.32
N PHE A 54 10.92 2.41 14.93
CA PHE A 54 12.26 1.87 15.16
C PHE A 54 13.35 2.74 14.50
N SER A 55 13.09 3.19 13.28
CA SER A 55 14.04 3.99 12.50
C SER A 55 14.35 5.36 13.09
N LEU A 56 13.42 5.94 13.85
CA LEU A 56 13.62 7.25 14.50
C LEU A 56 14.78 7.20 15.51
N GLU A 57 14.81 6.17 16.36
CA GLU A 57 15.89 6.02 17.34
C GLU A 57 17.15 5.43 16.70
N TYR A 58 17.01 4.56 15.68
CA TYR A 58 18.15 3.94 14.98
C TYR A 58 19.02 4.96 14.23
N MET A 59 18.41 5.95 13.57
CA MET A 59 19.13 6.98 12.80
C MET A 59 19.46 8.25 13.60
N LYS A 60 19.31 8.19 14.93
CA LYS A 60 19.52 9.34 15.81
C LYS A 60 20.98 9.81 15.76
N GLY A 61 21.20 11.02 15.25
CA GLY A 61 22.53 11.62 15.13
C GLY A 61 23.27 11.30 13.82
N ASP A 62 22.65 10.56 12.88
CA ASP A 62 23.25 10.32 11.56
C ASP A 62 22.91 11.45 10.57
N ILE A 63 23.92 11.91 9.82
CA ILE A 63 23.85 12.95 8.81
C ILE A 63 22.96 12.53 7.62
N ARG A 64 22.73 11.23 7.44
CA ARG A 64 21.99 10.63 6.31
C ARG A 64 20.50 10.39 6.61
N TYR A 65 20.00 10.83 7.77
CA TYR A 65 18.61 10.69 8.20
C TYR A 65 17.59 10.96 7.08
N ASN A 66 17.71 12.10 6.40
CA ASN A 66 16.76 12.50 5.34
C ASN A 66 16.71 11.51 4.17
N ARG A 67 17.86 10.97 3.75
CA ARG A 67 17.91 10.00 2.63
C ARG A 67 17.28 8.68 3.01
N TYR A 68 17.55 8.21 4.23
CA TYR A 68 16.98 6.98 4.72
C TYR A 68 15.45 7.06 4.81
N PHE A 69 14.92 8.13 5.42
CA PHE A 69 13.47 8.31 5.53
C PHE A 69 12.78 8.53 4.18
N ALA A 70 13.44 9.16 3.21
CA ALA A 70 12.92 9.27 1.85
C ALA A 70 12.74 7.88 1.20
N TYR A 71 13.74 6.99 1.32
CA TYR A 71 13.62 5.63 0.79
C TYR A 71 12.62 4.78 1.57
N LEU A 72 12.56 4.92 2.89
CA LEU A 72 11.61 4.20 3.72
C LEU A 72 10.16 4.57 3.37
N GLY A 73 9.87 5.86 3.20
CA GLY A 73 8.56 6.33 2.78
C GLY A 73 8.19 5.88 1.37
N LEU A 74 9.15 5.90 0.43
CA LEU A 74 8.93 5.42 -0.94
C LEU A 74 8.65 3.91 -0.98
N PHE A 75 9.36 3.13 -0.16
CA PHE A 75 9.12 1.70 0.00
C PHE A 75 7.70 1.43 0.50
N THR A 76 7.27 2.11 1.55
CA THR A 76 5.90 1.96 2.09
C THR A 76 4.83 2.35 1.08
N PHE A 77 5.03 3.45 0.35
CA PHE A 77 4.09 3.89 -0.69
C PHE A 77 4.00 2.87 -1.83
N SER A 78 5.15 2.39 -2.32
CA SER A 78 5.20 1.40 -3.40
C SER A 78 4.57 0.07 -2.99
N MET A 79 4.79 -0.37 -1.74
CA MET A 79 4.21 -1.61 -1.23
C MET A 79 2.69 -1.48 -1.08
N ASN A 80 2.17 -0.37 -0.56
CA ASN A 80 0.70 -0.20 -0.49
C ASN A 80 0.06 0.04 -1.86
N GLY A 81 0.81 0.55 -2.84
CA GLY A 81 0.30 0.77 -4.19
C GLY A 81 0.27 -0.49 -5.07
N ILE A 82 1.06 -1.53 -4.74
CA ILE A 82 1.10 -2.79 -5.51
C ILE A 82 0.17 -3.87 -4.96
N VAL A 83 -0.15 -3.78 -3.66
CA VAL A 83 -1.07 -4.69 -2.96
C VAL A 83 -2.51 -4.29 -3.29
#